data_AF-A0A662X069-F1
#
_entry.id   AF-A0A662X069-F1
#
_cell.length_a   1.000
_cell.length_b   1.000
_cell.length_c   1.000
_cell.angle_alpha   90.00
_cell.angle_beta   90.00
_cell.angle_gamma   90.00
#
_symmetry.space_group_name_H-M   'P 1'
#
loop_
_entity.id
_entity.type
_entity.pdbx_description
1 polymer ?
#
loop_
_entity_poly.entity_id
_entity_poly.type
_entity_poly.pdbx_seq_one_letter_code
_entity_poly.pdbx_strand_id
1 'polypeptide(L)'
;LGLPDTEAKAIWTPTKVHELDGIGVLDIACAETSTFALCNDANLYSVGTGLSGQLGHQDMVHEKLVHFRLVLVPLFDLLYPR
;
A
#
# COMPACT_ATOMS: atom_id res chain seq x y z
N LEU A 1 2.99 6.15 5.02
CA LEU A 1 2.94 6.71 3.65
C LEU A 1 3.91 6.06 2.64
N GLY A 2 4.75 5.07 3.01
CA GLY A 2 5.63 4.43 2.02
C GLY A 2 6.66 5.36 1.39
N LEU A 3 7.34 6.13 2.24
CA LEU A 3 8.49 6.92 1.82
C LEU A 3 9.74 6.07 2.02
N PRO A 4 10.73 6.14 1.12
CA PRO A 4 11.93 5.29 1.13
C PRO A 4 12.90 5.57 2.29
N ASP A 5 12.52 6.39 3.26
CA ASP A 5 13.36 6.72 4.40
C ASP A 5 13.17 5.65 5.50
N THR A 6 14.25 4.93 5.78
CA THR A 6 14.34 3.90 6.83
C THR A 6 14.15 4.47 8.25
N GLU A 7 14.21 5.79 8.40
CA GLU A 7 13.97 6.50 9.66
C GLU A 7 12.62 7.22 9.64
N ALA A 8 11.98 7.30 10.82
CA ALA A 8 10.72 8.00 11.02
C ALA A 8 10.92 9.52 10.88
N LYS A 9 11.01 10.00 9.64
CA LYS A 9 11.14 11.41 9.30
C LYS A 9 9.77 12.03 9.08
N ALA A 10 9.46 13.08 9.84
CA ALA A 10 8.28 13.89 9.56
C ALA A 10 8.51 14.72 8.29
N ILE A 11 7.63 14.55 7.30
CA ILE A 11 7.62 15.34 6.07
C ILE A 11 6.48 16.36 6.17
N TRP A 12 6.83 17.64 6.21
CA TRP A 12 5.89 18.75 6.39
C TRP A 12 5.45 19.41 5.08
N THR A 13 6.09 19.05 3.97
CA THR A 13 5.78 19.57 2.64
C THR A 13 5.27 18.44 1.75
N PRO A 14 4.25 18.68 0.89
CA PRO A 14 3.84 17.69 -0.10
C PRO A 14 5.06 17.18 -0.87
N THR A 15 5.29 15.87 -0.80
CA THR A 15 6.46 15.21 -1.36
C THR A 15 5.98 14.12 -2.29
N LYS A 16 6.52 14.13 -3.51
CA LYS A 16 6.16 13.13 -4.52
C LYS A 16 6.70 11.76 -4.09
N VAL A 17 5.83 10.76 -4.13
CA VAL A 17 6.22 9.36 -3.96
C VAL A 17 6.50 8.78 -5.34
N HIS A 18 7.75 8.42 -5.59
CA HIS A 18 8.22 7.98 -6.91
C HIS A 18 7.93 6.50 -7.22
N GLU A 19 7.56 5.70 -6.22
CA GLU A 19 7.34 4.26 -6.40
C GLU A 19 6.14 3.92 -7.31
N LEU A 20 5.19 4.85 -7.44
CA LEU A 20 4.03 4.73 -8.32
C LEU A 20 4.21 5.53 -9.61
N ASP A 21 5.43 5.98 -9.94
CA ASP A 21 5.69 6.69 -11.20
C ASP A 21 5.34 5.79 -12.39
N GLY A 22 4.58 6.35 -13.34
CA GLY A 22 4.07 5.62 -14.51
C GLY A 22 2.82 4.78 -14.24
N ILE A 23 2.43 4.59 -12.98
CA ILE A 23 1.19 3.92 -12.58
C ILE A 23 0.20 5.00 -12.13
N GLY A 24 -0.82 5.27 -12.95
CA GLY A 24 -1.80 6.29 -12.59
C GLY A 24 -2.60 5.90 -11.34
N VAL A 25 -2.52 6.71 -10.29
CA VAL A 25 -3.28 6.49 -9.04
C VAL A 25 -4.70 7.01 -9.21
N LEU A 26 -5.68 6.14 -8.96
CA LEU A 26 -7.11 6.47 -8.96
C LEU A 26 -7.58 6.99 -7.61
N ASP A 27 -7.17 6.32 -6.54
CA ASP A 27 -7.64 6.64 -5.18
C ASP A 27 -6.61 6.23 -4.11
N ILE A 28 -6.67 6.89 -2.96
CA ILE A 28 -5.80 6.66 -1.81
C ILE A 28 -6.64 6.51 -0.53
N ALA A 29 -6.36 5.46 0.24
CA ALA A 29 -6.88 5.30 1.59
C ALA A 29 -5.73 5.25 2.62
N CYS A 30 -5.95 5.86 3.77
CA CYS A 30 -4.98 5.90 4.87
C CYS A 30 -5.57 5.27 6.13
N ALA A 31 -4.78 4.42 6.78
CA ALA A 31 -4.99 3.95 8.14
C ALA A 31 -3.98 4.60 9.10
N GLU A 32 -4.01 4.23 10.37
CA GLU A 32 -3.12 4.78 11.41
C GLU A 32 -1.63 4.69 11.02
N THR A 33 -1.20 3.54 10.51
CA THR A 33 0.21 3.28 10.15
C THR A 33 0.39 2.71 8.74
N SER A 34 -0.67 2.72 7.92
CA SER A 34 -0.69 2.07 6.61
C SER A 34 -1.35 2.94 5.56
N THR A 35 -0.98 2.74 4.30
CA THR A 35 -1.52 3.47 3.14
C THR A 35 -1.81 2.49 2.03
N PHE A 36 -2.91 2.72 1.32
CA PHE A 36 -3.38 1.91 0.21
C PHE A 36 -3.57 2.79 -1.02
N ALA A 37 -3.15 2.30 -2.18
CA ALA A 37 -3.28 2.99 -3.46
C ALA A 37 -3.99 2.10 -4.47
N LEU A 38 -5.13 2.55 -4.96
CA LEU A 38 -5.82 1.93 -6.10
C LEU A 38 -5.33 2.61 -7.37
N CYS A 39 -4.89 1.82 -8.34
CA CYS A 39 -4.27 2.31 -9.56
C CYS A 39 -5.09 1.97 -10.82
N ASN A 40 -4.82 2.68 -11.92
CA ASN A 40 -5.47 2.57 -13.22
C ASN A 40 -5.33 1.19 -13.88
N ASP A 41 -4.33 0.43 -13.47
CA ASP A 41 -4.11 -0.96 -13.88
C ASP A 41 -4.98 -1.96 -13.10
N ALA A 42 -5.97 -1.46 -12.35
CA ALA A 42 -6.84 -2.21 -11.46
C ALA A 42 -6.11 -2.94 -10.33
N ASN A 43 -4.86 -2.55 -10.06
CA ASN A 43 -4.08 -3.11 -8.97
C ASN A 43 -4.25 -2.26 -7.71
N LEU A 44 -4.28 -2.96 -6.57
CA LEU A 44 -4.22 -2.37 -5.24
C LEU A 44 -2.82 -2.55 -4.69
N TYR A 45 -2.19 -1.47 -4.24
CA TYR A 45 -0.91 -1.49 -3.55
C TYR A 45 -1.10 -1.11 -2.10
N SER A 46 -0.31 -1.70 -1.20
CA SER A 46 -0.29 -1.31 0.21
C SER A 46 1.13 -1.13 0.73
N VAL A 47 1.27 -0.30 1.77
CA VAL A 47 2.54 0.02 2.42
C VAL A 47 2.31 0.38 3.89
N GLY A 48 3.33 0.24 4.74
CA GLY A 48 3.25 0.53 6.17
C GLY A 48 3.22 -0.72 7.04
N THR A 49 2.53 -0.66 8.17
CA THR A 49 2.53 -1.74 9.17
C THR A 49 1.47 -2.79 8.84
N GLY A 50 1.85 -4.08 8.88
CA GLY A 50 0.97 -5.21 8.58
C GLY A 50 0.95 -6.31 9.64
N LEU A 51 1.23 -5.94 10.91
CA LEU A 51 1.33 -6.86 12.04
C LEU A 51 0.05 -7.68 12.29
N SER A 52 -1.10 -7.21 11.82
CA SER A 52 -2.40 -7.88 11.94
C SER A 52 -2.93 -8.39 10.61
N GLY A 53 -2.10 -8.43 9.56
CA GLY A 53 -2.50 -8.86 8.22
C GLY A 53 -3.31 -7.83 7.42
N GLN A 54 -3.46 -6.59 7.92
CA GLN A 54 -4.27 -5.54 7.29
C GLN A 54 -3.77 -5.08 5.91
N LEU A 55 -2.54 -5.45 5.54
CA LEU A 55 -1.95 -5.15 4.23
C LEU A 55 -2.38 -6.13 3.14
N GLY A 56 -2.99 -7.27 3.50
CA GLY A 56 -3.57 -8.21 2.53
C GLY A 56 -2.55 -9.07 1.77
N HIS A 57 -1.33 -9.25 2.28
CA HIS A 57 -0.27 -10.02 1.59
C HIS A 57 -0.23 -11.52 1.93
N GLN A 58 -1.32 -12.06 2.50
CA GLN A 58 -1.42 -13.47 2.96
C GLN A 58 -0.37 -13.89 4.00
N ASP A 59 0.40 -12.94 4.51
CA ASP A 59 1.39 -13.08 5.57
C ASP A 59 1.16 -12.05 6.68
N MET A 60 1.64 -12.37 7.90
CA MET A 60 1.84 -11.35 8.92
C MET A 60 3.14 -10.62 8.59
N VAL A 61 3.00 -9.35 8.27
CA VAL A 61 4.14 -8.51 7.96
C VAL A 61 4.73 -8.02 9.28
N HIS A 62 5.76 -8.72 9.75
CA HIS A 62 6.44 -8.45 11.03
C HIS A 62 7.28 -7.16 10.98
N GLU A 63 7.73 -6.77 9.78
CA GLU A 63 8.50 -5.56 9.52
C GLU A 63 7.70 -4.60 8.65
N LYS A 64 7.68 -3.31 8.99
CA LYS A 64 6.98 -2.28 8.22
C LYS A 64 7.40 -2.32 6.75
N LEU A 65 6.42 -2.47 5.83
CA LEU A 65 6.69 -2.28 4.41
C LEU A 65 7.07 -0.83 4.17
N VAL A 66 8.29 -0.62 3.70
CA VAL A 66 8.80 0.70 3.28
C VAL A 66 8.43 1.03 1.85
N HIS A 67 8.17 0.00 1.03
CA HIS A 67 7.78 0.13 -0.37
C HIS A 67 6.35 -0.37 -0.62
N PHE A 68 5.65 0.26 -1.56
CA PHE A 68 4.36 -0.20 -2.05
C PHE A 68 4.48 -1.60 -2.65
N ARG A 69 3.70 -2.52 -2.10
CA ARG A 69 3.64 -3.91 -2.55
C ARG A 69 2.26 -4.18 -3.12
N LEU A 70 2.22 -4.91 -4.24
CA LEU A 70 0.98 -5.36 -4.85
C LEU A 70 0.21 -6.27 -3.88
N VAL A 71 -1.04 -5.93 -3.62
CA VAL A 71 -1.98 -6.76 -2.88
C VAL A 71 -2.59 -7.74 -3.87
N LEU A 72 -2.33 -9.03 -3.65
CA LEU A 72 -2.93 -10.09 -4.46
C LEU A 72 -4.38 -10.24 -4.01
N VAL A 73 -5.31 -9.74 -4.82
CA VAL A 73 -6.73 -10.10 -4.67
C VAL A 73 -6.88 -11.56 -5.08
N PRO A 74 -7.29 -12.46 -4.17
CA PRO A 74 -7.50 -13.84 -4.53
C PRO A 74 -8.54 -13.97 -5.64
N LEU A 75 -8.31 -14.87 -6.60
CA LEU A 75 -9.24 -15.08 -7.72
C LEU A 75 -10.67 -15.38 -7.26
N PHE A 76 -10.85 -15.94 -6.05
CA PHE A 76 -12.17 -16.22 -5.49
C PHE A 76 -12.97 -14.97 -5.13
N ASP A 77 -12.32 -13.87 -4.72
CA ASP A 77 -13.01 -12.61 -4.39
C ASP A 77 -13.48 -11.88 -5.67
N LEU A 78 -12.80 -12.10 -6.80
CA LEU A 78 -13.23 -11.60 -8.12
C LEU A 78 -14.37 -12.41 -8.72
N LEU A 79 -14.43 -13.71 -8.42
CA LEU A 79 -15.47 -14.62 -8.91
C LEU A 79 -16.76 -14.57 -8.06
N TYR A 80 -16.67 -14.08 -6.82
CA TYR A 80 -17.82 -13.98 -5.90
C TYR A 80 -17.81 -12.65 -5.13
N PRO A 81 -18.05 -11.52 -5.80
CA PRO A 81 -18.25 -10.25 -5.11
C PRO A 81 -19.50 -10.35 -4.22
N ARG A 82 -19.35 -9.99 -2.95
CA ARG A 82 -20.47 -9.89 -2.00
C ARG A 82 -21.44 -8.76 -2.38
#